data_AF-A0A0N1GSB7-F1
#
_entry.id   AF-A0A0N1GSB7-F1
#
_cell.length_a   1.000
_cell.length_b   1.000
_cell.length_c   1.000
_cell.angle_alpha   90.00
_cell.angle_beta   90.00
_cell.angle_gamma   90.00
#
_symmetry.space_group_name_H-M   'P 1'
#
loop_
_entity.id
_entity.type
_entity.pdbx_description
1 polymer ?
#
loop_
_entity_poly.entity_id
_entity_poly.type
_entity_poly.pdbx_seq_one_letter_code
_entity_poly.pdbx_strand_id
1 'polypeptide(L)'
;MRPDPHEAPEPHEVPDPYEVPEPYEALPPFEALPPYEALPPYEVLVTDTVLISFDGRILELFGYSDTHRVHIWQAPRLEFGTGRNPRMTIVTGRGMRHSLPYDAHRLDALRVLAERLAQRPPERPEP
;
A
#
# COMPACT_ATOMS: atom_id res chain seq x y z
N MET A 1 21.01 27.88 80.62
CA MET A 1 21.10 26.43 80.92
C MET A 1 19.77 26.02 81.54
N ARG A 2 18.92 25.14 81.00
CA ARG A 2 18.78 24.40 79.73
C ARG A 2 17.25 24.32 79.53
N PRO A 3 16.68 24.49 78.32
CA PRO A 3 15.34 23.95 78.08
C PRO A 3 15.48 22.41 78.05
N ASP A 4 14.71 21.71 78.87
CA ASP A 4 14.59 20.27 78.75
C ASP A 4 13.79 19.99 77.47
N PRO A 5 14.37 19.26 76.50
CA PRO A 5 13.83 19.23 75.16
C PRO A 5 13.01 17.95 74.95
N HIS A 6 11.95 18.09 74.16
CA HIS A 6 11.22 17.01 73.48
C HIS A 6 10.12 16.30 74.28
N GLU A 7 8.90 16.83 74.10
CA GLU A 7 7.73 15.99 73.81
C GLU A 7 8.13 14.83 72.88
N ALA A 8 7.97 13.60 73.34
CA ALA A 8 7.97 12.44 72.46
C ALA A 8 6.53 12.20 72.00
N PRO A 9 6.21 12.39 70.71
CA PRO A 9 4.89 12.08 70.19
C PRO A 9 4.66 10.56 70.20
N GLU A 10 3.41 10.14 70.37
CA GLU A 10 2.97 8.74 70.30
C GLU A 10 3.54 8.02 69.06
N PRO A 11 3.84 6.71 69.14
CA PRO A 11 4.41 6.02 67.99
C PRO A 11 3.43 6.10 66.82
N HIS A 12 3.84 6.81 65.78
CA HIS A 12 3.21 6.77 64.46
C HIS A 12 3.10 5.31 64.03
N GLU A 13 1.87 4.86 63.77
CA GLU A 13 1.63 3.61 63.06
C GLU A 13 2.42 3.66 61.76
N VAL A 14 3.30 2.68 61.58
CA VAL A 14 4.05 2.50 60.35
C VAL A 14 3.04 2.03 59.31
N PRO A 15 2.77 2.78 58.23
CA PRO A 15 1.93 2.23 57.17
C PRO A 15 2.65 1.01 56.56
N ASP A 16 1.89 -0.06 56.33
CA ASP A 16 2.37 -1.31 55.75
C ASP A 16 3.28 -1.05 54.54
N PRO A 17 4.47 -1.67 54.49
CA PRO A 17 5.40 -1.42 53.40
C PRO A 17 4.91 -2.17 52.16
N TYR A 18 4.36 -1.41 51.22
CA TYR A 18 4.28 -1.78 49.80
C TYR A 18 3.58 -3.11 49.51
N GLU A 19 2.24 -3.07 49.35
CA GLU A 19 1.63 -3.95 48.36
C GLU A 19 2.21 -3.56 47.00
N VAL A 20 3.08 -4.44 46.49
CA VAL A 20 3.61 -4.37 45.14
C VAL A 20 2.39 -4.47 44.22
N PRO A 21 2.07 -3.45 43.39
CA PRO A 21 1.02 -3.65 42.39
C PRO A 21 1.47 -4.80 41.50
N GLU A 22 0.58 -5.78 41.31
CA GLU A 22 0.73 -6.90 40.40
C GLU A 22 1.46 -6.41 39.13
N PRO A 23 2.51 -7.10 38.66
CA PRO A 23 3.19 -6.67 37.45
C PRO A 23 2.12 -6.60 36.36
N TYR A 24 1.96 -5.42 35.74
CA TYR A 24 1.16 -5.27 34.54
C TYR A 24 1.53 -6.45 33.63
N GLU A 25 0.58 -7.36 33.40
CA GLU A 25 0.78 -8.42 32.43
C GLU A 25 1.25 -7.71 31.16
N ALA A 26 2.48 -8.01 30.77
CA ALA A 26 3.07 -7.44 29.59
C ALA A 26 2.09 -7.76 28.45
N LEU A 27 1.48 -6.71 27.89
CA LEU A 27 0.66 -6.86 26.70
C LEU A 27 1.44 -7.77 25.74
N PRO A 28 0.81 -8.77 25.11
CA PRO A 28 1.49 -9.63 24.17
C PRO A 28 2.28 -8.72 23.22
N PRO A 29 3.57 -9.04 22.93
CA PRO A 29 4.38 -8.19 22.08
C PRO A 29 3.55 -7.95 20.84
N PHE A 30 3.29 -6.67 20.53
CA PHE A 30 2.43 -6.21 19.44
C PHE A 30 2.61 -7.19 18.30
N GLU A 31 1.67 -8.15 18.16
CA GLU A 31 1.81 -9.17 17.14
C GLU A 31 1.98 -8.36 15.89
N ALA A 32 3.17 -8.48 15.28
CA ALA A 32 3.49 -7.72 14.10
C ALA A 32 2.36 -8.03 13.14
N LEU A 33 1.44 -7.06 12.98
CA LEU A 33 0.28 -7.22 12.13
C LEU A 33 0.85 -7.80 10.83
N PRO A 34 0.31 -8.93 10.31
CA PRO A 34 0.81 -9.49 9.08
C PRO A 34 0.98 -8.32 8.12
N PRO A 35 2.17 -8.16 7.50
CA PRO A 35 2.48 -6.96 6.74
C PRO A 35 1.30 -6.71 5.84
N TYR A 36 0.61 -5.58 6.06
CA TYR A 36 -0.65 -5.18 5.42
C TYR A 36 -0.78 -5.92 4.10
N GLU A 37 -1.62 -6.97 4.04
CA GLU A 37 -1.64 -7.89 2.90
C GLU A 37 -1.71 -7.05 1.62
N ALA A 38 -0.57 -6.87 0.97
CA ALA A 38 -0.50 -6.08 -0.23
C ALA A 38 -1.30 -6.91 -1.23
N LEU A 39 -2.48 -6.41 -1.60
CA LEU A 39 -3.32 -7.11 -2.56
C LEU A 39 -2.44 -7.48 -3.75
N PRO A 40 -2.46 -8.75 -4.18
CA PRO A 40 -1.63 -9.16 -5.29
C PRO A 40 -1.91 -8.26 -6.49
N PRO A 41 -0.87 -7.89 -7.25
CA PRO A 41 -1.05 -6.99 -8.37
C PRO A 41 -2.04 -7.59 -9.37
N TYR A 42 -2.80 -6.72 -10.03
CA TYR A 42 -3.69 -7.15 -11.09
C TYR A 42 -2.89 -7.36 -12.37
N GLU A 43 -2.81 -8.62 -12.79
CA GLU A 43 -2.01 -9.05 -13.93
C GLU A 43 -2.89 -9.50 -15.09
N VAL A 44 -2.62 -8.99 -16.28
CA VAL A 44 -3.33 -9.35 -17.51
C VAL A 44 -2.36 -9.44 -18.66
N LEU A 45 -2.42 -10.55 -19.40
CA LEU A 45 -1.71 -10.65 -20.66
C LEU A 45 -2.40 -9.80 -21.73
N VAL A 46 -1.63 -8.98 -22.44
CA VAL A 46 -2.12 -8.18 -23.57
C VAL A 46 -2.03 -8.96 -24.88
N THR A 47 -0.92 -9.67 -25.04
CA THR A 47 -0.66 -10.65 -26.11
C THR A 47 0.04 -11.85 -25.50
N ASP A 48 0.26 -12.94 -26.25
CA ASP A 48 1.02 -14.11 -25.76
C ASP A 48 2.44 -13.78 -25.26
N THR A 49 2.96 -12.59 -25.59
CA THR A 49 4.32 -12.15 -25.29
C THR A 49 4.38 -10.86 -24.48
N VAL A 50 3.25 -10.29 -24.08
CA VAL A 50 3.20 -9.03 -23.33
C VAL A 50 2.28 -9.18 -22.13
N LEU A 51 2.83 -8.95 -20.93
CA LEU A 51 2.11 -8.91 -19.66
C LEU A 51 2.00 -7.46 -19.19
N ILE A 52 0.85 -7.10 -18.64
CA ILE A 52 0.69 -5.88 -17.85
C ILE A 52 0.40 -6.26 -16.41
N SER A 53 1.06 -5.56 -15.48
CA SER A 53 0.81 -5.66 -14.04
C SER A 53 0.45 -4.29 -13.46
N PHE A 54 -0.47 -4.27 -12.50
CA PHE A 54 -0.85 -3.06 -11.78
C PHE A 54 -0.98 -3.35 -10.29
N ASP A 55 -0.12 -2.72 -9.49
CA ASP A 55 -0.05 -2.88 -8.03
C ASP A 55 -0.95 -1.89 -7.25
N GLY A 56 -1.75 -1.08 -7.96
CA GLY A 56 -2.54 0.01 -7.38
C GLY A 56 -1.90 1.39 -7.50
N ARG A 57 -0.61 1.47 -7.87
CA ARG A 57 0.15 2.72 -8.00
C ARG A 57 0.87 2.82 -9.34
N ILE A 58 1.60 1.78 -9.70
CA ILE A 58 2.45 1.70 -10.88
C ILE A 58 1.84 0.72 -11.86
N LEU A 59 1.74 1.15 -13.12
CA LEU A 59 1.42 0.27 -14.24
C LEU A 59 2.73 -0.19 -14.87
N GLU A 60 2.93 -1.49 -14.93
CA GLU A 60 4.13 -2.11 -15.49
C GLU A 60 3.76 -2.88 -16.77
N LEU A 61 4.57 -2.69 -17.82
CA LEU A 61 4.47 -3.41 -19.08
C LEU A 61 5.72 -4.28 -19.26
N PHE A 62 5.53 -5.59 -19.37
CA PHE A 62 6.60 -6.57 -19.53
C PHE A 62 6.47 -7.26 -20.90
N GLY A 63 7.52 -7.17 -21.73
CA GLY A 63 7.68 -8.07 -22.88
C GLY A 63 8.48 -9.31 -22.48
N TYR A 64 8.06 -10.51 -22.90
CA TYR A 64 8.75 -11.78 -22.58
C TYR A 64 10.20 -11.87 -23.10
N SER A 65 10.62 -11.01 -24.04
CA SER A 65 12.03 -10.89 -24.44
C SER A 65 12.89 -10.08 -23.46
N ASP A 66 12.34 -9.69 -22.31
CA ASP A 66 12.96 -8.98 -21.17
C ASP A 66 13.67 -7.64 -21.49
N THR A 67 13.79 -7.27 -22.77
CA THR A 67 14.50 -6.07 -23.23
C THR A 67 13.69 -4.79 -23.02
N HIS A 68 12.37 -4.91 -22.80
CA HIS A 68 11.48 -3.76 -22.66
C HIS A 68 10.56 -3.94 -21.45
N ARG A 69 10.96 -3.32 -20.34
CA ARG A 69 10.11 -3.11 -19.16
C ARG A 69 9.79 -1.62 -19.05
N VAL A 70 8.51 -1.27 -19.04
CA VAL A 70 8.07 0.13 -18.92
C VAL A 70 7.33 0.29 -17.61
N HIS A 71 7.79 1.22 -16.78
CA HIS A 71 7.15 1.56 -15.50
C HIS A 71 6.46 2.90 -15.65
N ILE A 72 5.14 2.93 -15.42
CA ILE A 72 4.31 4.12 -15.59
C ILE A 72 3.67 4.47 -14.26
N TRP A 73 4.21 5.50 -13.62
CA TRP A 73 3.73 6.04 -12.34
C TRP A 73 2.63 7.10 -12.50
N GLN A 74 2.52 7.69 -13.69
CA GLN A 74 1.57 8.77 -13.99
C GLN A 74 0.22 8.18 -14.35
N ALA A 75 -0.84 8.55 -13.61
CA ALA A 75 -2.24 8.09 -13.78
C ALA A 75 -2.60 7.71 -15.22
N PRO A 76 -2.34 6.45 -15.63
CA PRO A 76 -2.42 6.07 -17.02
C PRO A 76 -3.84 5.67 -17.34
N ARG A 77 -4.27 5.97 -18.56
CA ARG A 77 -5.57 5.54 -19.09
C ARG A 77 -5.37 4.60 -20.25
N LEU A 78 -6.20 3.58 -20.34
CA LEU A 78 -6.19 2.63 -21.45
C LEU A 78 -7.31 2.99 -22.42
N GLU A 79 -6.94 3.19 -23.68
CA GLU A 79 -7.87 3.39 -24.78
C GLU A 79 -7.82 2.18 -25.71
N PHE A 80 -8.98 1.63 -26.06
CA PHE A 80 -9.07 0.44 -26.90
C PHE A 80 -9.60 0.80 -28.29
N GLY A 81 -8.75 0.62 -29.29
CA GLY A 81 -9.14 0.65 -30.69
C GLY A 81 -9.76 -0.68 -31.10
N THR A 82 -10.98 -0.63 -31.62
CA THR A 82 -11.68 -1.78 -32.21
C THR A 82 -11.55 -1.70 -33.73
N GLY A 83 -11.13 -2.79 -34.37
CA GLY A 83 -10.98 -2.85 -35.83
C GLY A 83 -10.28 -4.13 -36.27
N ARG A 84 -9.90 -4.20 -37.54
CA ARG A 84 -9.21 -5.37 -38.11
C ARG A 84 -7.87 -5.68 -37.43
N ASN A 85 -7.24 -4.65 -36.85
CA ASN A 85 -6.05 -4.73 -36.01
C ASN A 85 -6.36 -4.06 -34.66
N PRO A 86 -6.87 -4.81 -33.66
CA PRO A 86 -7.14 -4.28 -32.34
C PRO A 86 -5.85 -3.73 -31.71
N ARG A 87 -5.93 -2.50 -31.18
CA ARG A 87 -4.80 -1.85 -30.50
C ARG A 87 -5.23 -1.23 -29.19
N MET A 88 -4.40 -1.39 -28.17
CA MET A 88 -4.55 -0.74 -26.88
C MET A 88 -3.53 0.38 -26.83
N THR A 89 -3.97 1.56 -26.40
CA THR A 89 -3.12 2.74 -26.23
C THR A 89 -3.11 3.14 -24.77
N ILE A 90 -1.91 3.18 -24.18
CA ILE A 90 -1.68 3.72 -22.85
C ILE A 90 -1.44 5.20 -22.99
N VAL A 91 -2.30 6.03 -22.42
CA VAL A 91 -2.20 7.50 -22.42
C VAL A 91 -1.83 7.96 -21.02
N THR A 92 -0.78 8.76 -20.91
CA THR A 92 -0.34 9.35 -19.63
C THR A 92 -0.69 10.84 -19.56
N GLY A 93 -0.74 11.41 -18.36
CA GLY A 93 -1.05 12.83 -18.14
C GLY A 93 -0.08 13.81 -18.81
N ARG A 94 1.15 13.38 -19.14
CA ARG A 94 2.14 14.18 -19.89
C ARG A 94 2.00 14.09 -21.41
N GLY A 95 0.93 13.46 -21.91
CA GLY A 95 0.68 13.30 -23.35
C GLY A 95 1.48 12.18 -24.01
N MET A 96 2.25 11.39 -23.25
CA MET A 96 2.92 10.21 -23.78
C MET A 96 1.88 9.11 -24.07
N ARG A 97 1.95 8.55 -25.28
CA ARG A 97 1.03 7.52 -25.79
C ARG A 97 1.83 6.29 -26.23
N HIS A 98 1.53 5.13 -25.66
CA HIS A 98 2.10 3.85 -26.08
C HIS A 98 1.02 2.96 -26.66
N SER A 99 1.06 2.71 -27.97
CA SER A 99 0.09 1.86 -28.64
C SER A 99 0.69 0.50 -28.96
N LEU A 100 0.05 -0.58 -28.49
CA LEU A 100 0.44 -1.96 -28.77
C LEU A 100 -0.77 -2.78 -29.26
N PRO A 101 -0.56 -3.84 -30.06
CA PRO A 101 -1.64 -4.78 -30.35
C PRO A 101 -2.11 -5.47 -29.07
N TYR A 102 -3.36 -5.95 -29.05
CA TYR A 102 -3.87 -6.82 -28.00
C TYR A 102 -4.72 -7.94 -28.61
N ASP A 103 -4.79 -9.07 -27.91
CA ASP A 103 -5.65 -10.17 -28.30
C ASP A 103 -7.10 -9.89 -27.92
N ALA A 104 -8.00 -9.95 -28.90
CA ALA A 104 -9.41 -9.59 -28.71
C ALA A 104 -10.10 -10.40 -27.60
N HIS A 105 -9.70 -11.66 -27.39
CA HIS A 105 -10.24 -12.52 -26.34
C HIS A 105 -9.84 -12.09 -24.92
N ARG A 106 -8.89 -11.15 -24.78
CA ARG A 106 -8.41 -10.61 -23.49
C ARG A 106 -8.99 -9.23 -23.19
N LEU A 107 -9.82 -8.69 -24.08
CA LEU A 107 -10.38 -7.35 -23.97
C LEU A 107 -11.14 -7.13 -22.66
N ASP A 108 -11.93 -8.10 -22.20
CA ASP A 108 -12.68 -7.96 -20.96
C ASP A 108 -11.77 -7.85 -19.74
N ALA A 109 -10.70 -8.65 -19.66
CA ALA A 109 -9.71 -8.54 -18.59
C ALA A 109 -8.97 -7.19 -18.62
N LEU A 110 -8.64 -6.69 -19.82
CA LEU A 110 -8.00 -5.39 -20.01
C LEU A 110 -8.94 -4.22 -19.65
N ARG A 111 -10.26 -4.36 -19.87
CA ARG A 111 -11.26 -3.38 -19.43
C ARG A 111 -11.35 -3.30 -17.92
N VAL A 112 -11.35 -4.44 -17.23
CA VAL A 112 -11.31 -4.47 -15.76
C VAL A 112 -10.03 -3.80 -15.23
N LEU A 113 -8.88 -4.01 -15.89
CA LEU A 113 -7.67 -3.26 -15.57
C LEU A 113 -7.85 -1.75 -15.76
N ALA A 114 -8.46 -1.33 -16.87
CA ALA A 114 -8.72 0.08 -17.15
C ALA A 114 -9.61 0.73 -16.09
N GLU A 115 -10.62 0.01 -15.60
CA GLU A 115 -11.47 0.46 -14.50
C GLU A 115 -10.69 0.62 -13.20
N ARG A 116 -9.81 -0.34 -12.86
CA ARG A 116 -8.91 -0.23 -11.70
C ARG A 116 -7.97 0.97 -11.80
N LEU A 117 -7.45 1.24 -13.00
CA LEU A 117 -6.63 2.43 -13.26
C LEU A 117 -7.42 3.74 -13.07
N ALA A 118 -8.70 3.76 -13.48
CA ALA A 118 -9.57 4.91 -13.32
C ALA A 118 -10.00 5.16 -11.85
N GLN A 119 -10.03 4.10 -11.03
CA GLN A 119 -10.32 4.19 -9.59
C GLN A 119 -9.17 4.78 -8.77
N ARG A 120 -7.97 4.93 -9.35
CA ARG A 120 -6.85 5.53 -8.65
C ARG A 120 -7.20 6.99 -8.29
N PRO A 121 -7.15 7.38 -7.00
CA PRO A 121 -7.38 8.77 -6.64
C PRO A 121 -6.32 9.64 -7.33
N PRO A 122 -6.69 10.82 -7.87
CA PRO A 122 -5.71 11.75 -8.39
C PRO A 122 -4.71 12.04 -7.26
N GLU A 123 -3.40 11.91 -7.52
CA GLU A 123 -2.37 12.39 -6.61
C GLU A 123 -2.71 13.84 -6.28
N ARG A 124 -3.17 14.08 -5.05
CA ARG A 124 -3.42 15.43 -4.55
C ARG A 124 -2.06 16.11 -4.60
N PRO A 125 -1.88 17.21 -5.35
CA PRO A 125 -0.64 17.96 -5.27
C PRO A 125 -0.46 18.35 -3.80
N GLU A 126 0.63 17.90 -3.18
CA GLU A 126 0.95 18.36 -1.82
C GLU A 126 1.10 19.89 -1.85
N PRO A 127 0.48 20.61 -0.90
CA PRO A 127 0.45 22.07 -0.88
C PRO A 127 1.82 22.72 -0.62
#